data_AF-A0A0F6W3Q4-F1
#
_entry.id   AF-A0A0F6W3Q4-F1
#
_cell.length_a   1.000
_cell.length_b   1.000
_cell.length_c   1.000
_cell.angle_alpha   90.00
_cell.angle_beta   90.00
_cell.angle_gamma   90.00
#
_symmetry.space_group_name_H-M   'P 1'
#
loop_
_entity.id
_entity.type
_entity.pdbx_description
1 polymer ?
#
loop_
_entity_poly.entity_id
_entity_poly.type
_entity_poly.pdbx_seq_one_letter_code
_entity_poly.pdbx_strand_id
1 'polypeptide(L)'
;MRLPLILALTMLAGCGGGQRSVLPDYSEWMHAGVDPRAEADAITAGLARAGYEAHARIEGEAWVAIDARRGEERAIRVVTSRGAALVLDSHEADRVRVRHGEIELVPPPRAPSHDLDGDGHDEIVVARVIEGRTCMLPFRIDAEGAIAPVPPDYGELADEHVCIESFRDVDGNERIEGIAVLRARALTRGDVPEVEVPLELDEHHRFRVGPPPVRWVEEQRRARDEELAAALQDADPERVYRIAIELAMLARVSGGDRDAQITAFDGAISRVVLTEAIARDVRIARDVIARSWDQPS
;
A
#
# COMPACT_ATOMS: atom_id res chain seq x y z
N MET A 1 -13.65 -41.39 -79.02
CA MET A 1 -12.25 -41.41 -79.47
C MET A 1 -11.35 -41.57 -78.26
N ARG A 2 -10.36 -42.46 -78.35
CA ARG A 2 -9.48 -42.94 -77.26
C ARG A 2 -8.08 -42.27 -77.36
N LEU A 3 -7.52 -41.88 -76.20
CA LEU A 3 -6.10 -41.62 -75.82
C LEU A 3 -5.28 -40.54 -76.59
N PRO A 4 -4.13 -40.02 -76.08
CA PRO A 4 -3.39 -40.29 -74.81
C PRO A 4 -3.13 -39.02 -73.94
N LEU A 5 -2.97 -39.11 -72.60
CA LEU A 5 -1.73 -39.35 -71.85
C LEU A 5 -0.54 -38.44 -72.26
N ILE A 6 -0.36 -37.29 -71.61
CA ILE A 6 0.98 -36.74 -71.30
C ILE A 6 1.01 -36.26 -69.84
N LEU A 7 1.87 -36.99 -69.13
CA LEU A 7 2.39 -36.78 -67.79
C LEU A 7 3.26 -35.51 -67.78
N ALA A 8 3.00 -34.58 -66.86
CA ALA A 8 3.96 -33.54 -66.46
C ALA A 8 3.86 -33.33 -64.94
N LEU A 9 4.49 -34.28 -64.24
CA LEU A 9 4.77 -34.25 -62.82
C LEU A 9 5.95 -33.31 -62.59
N THR A 10 5.71 -32.02 -62.35
CA THR A 10 6.74 -31.09 -61.88
C THR A 10 6.64 -30.97 -60.37
N MET A 11 7.48 -31.76 -59.68
CA MET A 11 7.75 -31.64 -58.25
C MET A 11 8.36 -30.26 -57.98
N LEU A 12 7.59 -29.32 -57.42
CA LEU A 12 8.14 -28.21 -56.66
C LEU A 12 8.46 -28.74 -55.25
N ALA A 13 9.58 -29.47 -55.16
CA ALA A 13 10.31 -29.60 -53.91
C ALA A 13 10.88 -28.22 -53.58
N GLY A 14 10.06 -27.38 -52.94
CA GLY A 14 10.54 -26.17 -52.29
C GLY A 14 11.49 -26.60 -51.17
N CYS A 15 12.78 -26.48 -51.44
CA CYS A 15 13.84 -26.66 -50.47
C CYS A 15 13.52 -25.85 -49.21
N GLY A 16 13.10 -26.54 -48.15
CA GLY A 16 13.27 -26.11 -46.78
C GLY A 16 14.77 -26.03 -46.47
N GLY A 17 15.43 -25.03 -47.05
CA GLY A 17 16.71 -24.56 -46.56
C GLY A 17 16.42 -23.87 -45.25
N GLY A 18 16.37 -24.65 -44.16
CA GLY A 18 16.45 -24.11 -42.81
C GLY A 18 17.69 -23.23 -42.77
N GLN A 19 17.47 -21.93 -42.82
CA GLN A 19 18.51 -20.92 -42.75
C GLN A 19 19.07 -21.03 -41.34
N ARG A 20 20.04 -21.95 -41.15
CA ARG A 20 20.87 -22.00 -39.96
C ARG A 20 21.49 -20.61 -39.87
N SER A 21 21.09 -19.87 -38.84
CA SER A 21 21.73 -18.62 -38.49
C SER A 21 23.25 -18.86 -38.47
N VAL A 22 23.98 -18.13 -39.32
CA VAL A 22 25.45 -18.16 -39.39
C VAL A 22 26.04 -17.23 -38.32
N LEU A 23 25.19 -16.57 -37.53
CA LEU A 23 25.66 -15.81 -36.38
C LEU A 23 26.17 -16.81 -35.31
N PRO A 24 27.38 -16.61 -34.78
CA PRO A 24 27.85 -17.31 -33.60
C PRO A 24 26.77 -17.24 -32.51
N ASP A 25 26.59 -18.33 -31.77
CA ASP A 25 25.74 -18.30 -30.59
C ASP A 25 26.43 -17.44 -29.51
N TYR A 26 26.12 -16.15 -29.53
CA TYR A 26 26.68 -15.19 -28.58
C TYR A 26 26.11 -15.37 -27.16
N SER A 27 25.11 -16.23 -26.96
CA SER A 27 24.53 -16.47 -25.64
C SER A 27 25.50 -17.15 -24.66
N GLU A 28 26.54 -17.83 -25.18
CA GLU A 28 27.62 -18.39 -24.36
C GLU A 28 28.57 -17.33 -23.76
N TRP A 29 28.60 -16.11 -24.32
CA TRP A 29 29.48 -15.01 -23.87
C TRP A 29 28.73 -13.76 -23.42
N MET A 30 27.44 -13.67 -23.73
CA MET A 30 26.55 -12.58 -23.33
C MET A 30 25.55 -13.11 -22.30
N HIS A 31 25.84 -12.88 -21.04
CA HIS A 31 24.85 -12.98 -19.98
C HIS A 31 24.16 -11.63 -19.84
N ALA A 32 22.86 -11.58 -20.11
CA ALA A 32 22.01 -10.44 -19.78
C ALA A 32 21.34 -10.74 -18.43
N GLY A 33 21.61 -9.91 -17.43
CA GLY A 33 21.10 -10.07 -16.07
C GLY A 33 22.18 -10.34 -15.03
N VAL A 34 21.77 -10.46 -13.77
CA VAL A 34 22.65 -10.77 -12.63
C VAL A 34 22.03 -11.89 -11.79
N ASP A 35 22.87 -12.61 -11.03
CA ASP A 35 22.37 -13.36 -9.88
C ASP A 35 22.01 -12.35 -8.77
N PRO A 36 20.72 -12.22 -8.41
CA PRO A 36 20.28 -11.21 -7.45
C PRO A 36 20.98 -11.34 -6.09
N ARG A 37 21.29 -12.57 -5.67
CA ARG A 37 21.93 -12.83 -4.36
C ARG A 37 23.39 -12.39 -4.37
N ALA A 38 24.15 -12.81 -5.38
CA ALA A 38 25.55 -12.42 -5.52
C ALA A 38 25.71 -10.90 -5.68
N GLU A 39 24.85 -10.26 -6.48
CA GLU A 39 24.86 -8.81 -6.66
C GLU A 39 24.44 -8.06 -5.38
N ALA A 40 23.42 -8.55 -4.67
CA ALA A 40 23.03 -8.01 -3.36
C ALA A 40 24.16 -8.12 -2.32
N ASP A 41 24.92 -9.21 -2.32
CA ASP A 41 26.09 -9.39 -1.44
C ASP A 41 27.21 -8.40 -1.79
N ALA A 42 27.47 -8.18 -3.07
CA ALA A 42 28.42 -7.18 -3.54
C ALA A 42 28.00 -5.75 -3.14
N ILE A 43 26.71 -5.41 -3.29
CA ILE A 43 26.13 -4.14 -2.86
C ILE A 43 26.25 -3.98 -1.34
N THR A 44 25.92 -5.01 -0.57
CA THR A 44 26.04 -5.02 0.90
C THR A 44 27.49 -4.76 1.34
N ALA A 45 28.47 -5.41 0.69
CA ALA A 45 29.89 -5.16 0.95
C ALA A 45 30.32 -3.74 0.55
N GLY A 46 29.75 -3.17 -0.51
CA GLY A 46 29.93 -1.77 -0.91
C GLY A 46 29.41 -0.79 0.15
N LEU A 47 28.19 -1.01 0.62
CA LEU A 47 27.54 -0.23 1.69
C LEU A 47 28.34 -0.30 3.00
N ALA A 48 28.81 -1.50 3.38
CA ALA A 48 29.66 -1.69 4.55
C ALA A 48 30.97 -0.89 4.47
N ARG A 49 31.65 -0.90 3.32
CA ARG A 49 32.86 -0.06 3.10
C ARG A 49 32.57 1.43 3.18
N ALA A 50 31.34 1.85 2.87
CA ALA A 50 30.87 3.22 3.03
C ALA A 50 30.39 3.55 4.46
N GLY A 51 30.49 2.60 5.38
CA GLY A 51 30.11 2.76 6.79
C GLY A 51 28.64 2.51 7.10
N TYR A 52 27.88 1.92 6.17
CA TYR A 52 26.51 1.47 6.45
C TYR A 52 26.52 0.06 7.07
N GLU A 53 25.57 -0.18 7.96
CA GLU A 53 25.28 -1.50 8.52
C GLU A 53 23.98 -2.02 7.91
N ALA A 54 23.95 -3.29 7.48
CA ALA A 54 22.72 -3.92 7.01
C ALA A 54 21.78 -4.13 8.19
N HIS A 55 20.59 -3.52 8.13
CA HIS A 55 19.58 -3.58 9.17
C HIS A 55 18.54 -4.66 8.87
N ALA A 56 18.09 -4.76 7.63
CA ALA A 56 17.20 -5.83 7.18
C ALA A 56 17.62 -6.33 5.80
N ARG A 57 17.36 -7.62 5.56
CA ARG A 57 17.50 -8.27 4.27
C ARG A 57 16.28 -9.15 4.05
N ILE A 58 15.60 -8.94 2.93
CA ILE A 58 14.42 -9.71 2.53
C ILE A 58 14.74 -10.37 1.20
N GLU A 59 14.48 -11.67 1.10
CA GLU A 59 14.74 -12.46 -0.10
C GLU A 59 13.44 -13.06 -0.63
N GLY A 60 13.11 -12.74 -1.87
CA GLY A 60 12.11 -13.48 -2.65
C GLY A 60 12.76 -14.54 -3.53
N GLU A 61 11.99 -15.10 -4.45
CA GLU A 61 12.49 -16.15 -5.36
C GLU A 61 13.61 -15.61 -6.27
N ALA A 62 13.34 -14.47 -6.93
CA ALA A 62 14.17 -13.86 -7.97
C ALA A 62 14.67 -12.44 -7.63
N TRP A 63 14.62 -12.04 -6.36
CA TRP A 63 15.04 -10.71 -5.93
C TRP A 63 15.54 -10.70 -4.47
N VAL A 64 16.28 -9.65 -4.13
CA VAL A 64 16.76 -9.37 -2.76
C VAL A 64 16.62 -7.88 -2.47
N ALA A 65 15.99 -7.54 -1.35
CA ALA A 65 15.92 -6.17 -0.84
C ALA A 65 16.79 -6.02 0.42
N ILE A 66 17.49 -4.90 0.51
CA ILE A 66 18.41 -4.54 1.59
C ILE A 66 17.99 -3.19 2.17
N ASP A 67 17.81 -3.13 3.48
CA ASP A 67 17.76 -1.89 4.27
C ASP A 67 19.10 -1.74 5.01
N ALA A 68 19.78 -0.62 4.80
CA ALA A 68 21.06 -0.32 5.43
C ALA A 68 21.06 1.07 6.10
N ARG A 69 21.78 1.19 7.21
CA ARG A 69 21.75 2.38 8.08
C ARG A 69 23.15 2.89 8.39
N ARG A 70 23.31 4.21 8.51
CA ARG A 70 24.54 4.87 8.97
C ARG A 70 24.19 6.12 9.77
N GLY A 71 24.17 6.02 11.09
CA GLY A 71 23.66 7.11 11.93
C GLY A 71 22.20 7.42 11.59
N GLU A 72 21.92 8.64 11.14
CA GLU A 72 20.60 9.07 10.65
C GLU A 72 20.35 8.76 9.16
N GLU A 73 21.40 8.35 8.43
CA GLU A 73 21.27 7.98 7.03
C GLU A 73 20.65 6.58 6.89
N ARG A 74 19.86 6.39 5.83
CA ARG A 74 19.15 5.17 5.45
C ARG A 74 19.33 4.96 3.95
N ALA A 75 19.47 3.70 3.56
CA ALA A 75 19.62 3.30 2.17
C ALA A 75 18.83 2.01 1.94
N ILE A 76 17.94 2.01 0.94
CA ILE A 76 17.24 0.83 0.47
C ILE A 76 17.75 0.48 -0.93
N ARG A 77 18.05 -0.80 -1.13
CA ARG A 77 18.45 -1.35 -2.43
C ARG A 77 17.58 -2.56 -2.73
N VAL A 78 17.12 -2.68 -3.96
CA VAL A 78 16.40 -3.87 -4.43
C VAL A 78 17.10 -4.36 -5.67
N VAL A 79 17.49 -5.62 -5.63
CA VAL A 79 18.21 -6.29 -6.70
C VAL A 79 17.30 -7.38 -7.26
N THR A 80 17.15 -7.40 -8.57
CA THR A 80 16.39 -8.42 -9.30
C THR A 80 17.31 -9.08 -10.32
N SER A 81 16.77 -10.01 -11.12
CA SER A 81 17.49 -10.60 -12.26
C SER A 81 18.01 -9.57 -13.26
N ARG A 82 17.48 -8.33 -13.25
CA ARG A 82 17.90 -7.21 -14.11
C ARG A 82 19.05 -6.39 -13.55
N GLY A 83 19.44 -6.60 -12.29
CA GLY A 83 20.39 -5.76 -11.56
C GLY A 83 19.72 -4.96 -10.43
N ALA A 84 20.31 -3.84 -10.05
CA ALA A 84 19.72 -2.92 -9.07
C ALA A 84 18.49 -2.22 -9.66
N ALA A 85 17.30 -2.67 -9.26
CA ALA A 85 16.01 -2.17 -9.75
C ALA A 85 15.49 -0.96 -8.95
N LEU A 86 15.81 -0.88 -7.65
CA LEU A 86 15.45 0.25 -6.78
C LEU A 86 16.64 0.72 -5.97
N VAL A 87 16.81 2.05 -5.91
CA VAL A 87 17.83 2.74 -5.12
C VAL A 87 17.17 3.93 -4.43
N LEU A 88 16.99 3.83 -3.12
CA LEU A 88 16.46 4.92 -2.30
C LEU A 88 17.47 5.29 -1.22
N ASP A 89 17.74 6.57 -1.06
CA ASP A 89 18.63 7.11 -0.04
C ASP A 89 17.89 8.20 0.73
N SER A 90 17.99 8.20 2.07
CA SER A 90 17.31 9.22 2.88
C SER A 90 17.84 10.63 2.65
N HIS A 91 19.11 10.75 2.22
CA HIS A 91 19.81 12.00 2.00
C HIS A 91 20.29 12.14 0.54
N GLU A 92 20.52 13.37 0.12
CA GLU A 92 21.20 13.70 -1.13
C GLU A 92 22.65 13.20 -1.16
N ALA A 93 23.28 13.21 -2.33
CA ALA A 93 24.68 12.80 -2.49
C ALA A 93 25.68 13.62 -1.64
N ASP A 94 25.32 14.85 -1.28
CA ASP A 94 26.11 15.69 -0.36
C ASP A 94 26.00 15.28 1.11
N ARG A 95 25.06 14.39 1.44
CA ARG A 95 24.80 13.82 2.78
C ARG A 95 24.39 14.84 3.84
N VAL A 96 24.09 16.07 3.44
CA VAL A 96 23.63 17.13 4.35
C VAL A 96 22.13 17.35 4.16
N ARG A 97 21.65 17.30 2.92
CA ARG A 97 20.24 17.55 2.64
C ARG A 97 19.44 16.25 2.73
N VAL A 98 18.41 16.26 3.57
CA VAL A 98 17.41 15.18 3.64
C VAL A 98 16.56 15.21 2.37
N ARG A 99 16.51 14.09 1.64
CA ARG A 99 15.71 13.92 0.41
C ARG A 99 14.42 13.18 0.70
N HIS A 100 14.52 12.03 1.35
CA HIS A 100 13.39 11.14 1.62
C HIS A 100 13.10 10.95 3.12
N GLY A 101 13.94 11.49 4.02
CA GLY A 101 13.72 11.34 5.47
C GLY A 101 13.94 9.91 5.94
N GLU A 102 13.34 9.54 7.06
CA GLU A 102 13.48 8.18 7.59
C GLU A 102 12.68 7.20 6.73
N ILE A 103 13.40 6.40 5.94
CA ILE A 103 12.86 5.31 5.11
C ILE A 103 13.30 3.95 5.67
N GLU A 104 12.47 2.94 5.52
CA GLU A 104 12.76 1.58 5.95
C GLU A 104 12.07 0.53 5.06
N LEU A 105 12.62 -0.68 5.05
CA LEU A 105 11.99 -1.83 4.40
C LEU A 105 11.07 -2.53 5.41
N VAL A 106 9.82 -2.73 5.04
CA VAL A 106 8.81 -3.36 5.90
C VAL A 106 8.73 -4.85 5.54
N PRO A 107 8.86 -5.77 6.52
CA PRO A 107 8.62 -7.19 6.29
C PRO A 107 7.20 -7.43 5.77
N PRO A 108 6.97 -8.43 4.90
CA PRO A 108 5.61 -8.74 4.46
C PRO A 108 4.75 -9.14 5.67
N PRO A 109 3.44 -8.84 5.65
CA PRO A 109 2.53 -9.26 6.70
C PRO A 109 2.37 -10.79 6.79
N ARG A 110 2.72 -11.53 5.72
CA ARG A 110 2.55 -12.99 5.60
C ARG A 110 3.82 -13.71 5.16
N ALA A 111 4.82 -13.79 6.03
CA ALA A 111 5.96 -14.67 5.76
C ALA A 111 5.51 -16.14 5.59
N PRO A 112 6.06 -16.89 4.62
CA PRO A 112 7.17 -16.51 3.74
C PRO A 112 6.76 -15.83 2.42
N SER A 113 5.46 -15.59 2.17
CA SER A 113 5.00 -14.96 0.93
C SER A 113 5.27 -13.46 0.92
N HIS A 114 5.67 -12.94 -0.24
CA HIS A 114 5.76 -11.50 -0.50
C HIS A 114 4.64 -11.03 -1.44
N ASP A 115 3.83 -11.95 -1.94
CA ASP A 115 2.62 -11.71 -2.73
C ASP A 115 1.48 -11.24 -1.82
N LEU A 116 1.14 -9.96 -1.92
CA LEU A 116 0.10 -9.30 -1.12
C LEU A 116 -1.32 -9.55 -1.65
N ASP A 117 -1.47 -9.80 -2.96
CA ASP A 117 -2.78 -9.89 -3.61
C ASP A 117 -3.19 -11.31 -4.03
N GLY A 118 -2.26 -12.26 -3.96
CA GLY A 118 -2.42 -13.67 -4.28
C GLY A 118 -2.28 -14.00 -5.76
N ASP A 119 -1.72 -13.11 -6.58
CA ASP A 119 -1.63 -13.30 -8.03
C ASP A 119 -0.33 -13.94 -8.54
N GLY A 120 0.56 -14.32 -7.61
CA GLY A 120 1.83 -14.97 -7.87
C GLY A 120 3.00 -14.04 -8.15
N HIS A 121 2.86 -12.73 -7.96
CA HIS A 121 3.95 -11.77 -8.01
C HIS A 121 4.28 -11.25 -6.62
N ASP A 122 5.57 -11.04 -6.36
CA ASP A 122 6.01 -10.52 -5.08
C ASP A 122 5.93 -8.98 -5.05
N GLU A 123 5.51 -8.44 -3.91
CA GLU A 123 5.67 -7.04 -3.56
C GLU A 123 6.72 -6.83 -2.46
N ILE A 124 7.43 -5.70 -2.56
CA ILE A 124 8.18 -5.15 -1.44
C ILE A 124 7.45 -3.94 -0.88
N VAL A 125 7.55 -3.71 0.42
CA VAL A 125 6.94 -2.55 1.06
C VAL A 125 8.04 -1.64 1.59
N VAL A 126 8.03 -0.39 1.13
CA VAL A 126 8.89 0.66 1.67
C VAL A 126 8.04 1.57 2.54
N ALA A 127 8.49 1.80 3.76
CA ALA A 127 7.92 2.77 4.67
C ALA A 127 8.74 4.07 4.69
N ARG A 128 8.04 5.17 4.98
CA ARG A 128 8.61 6.47 5.29
C ARG A 128 7.94 7.05 6.53
N VAL A 129 8.73 7.53 7.48
CA VAL A 129 8.20 8.26 8.63
C VAL A 129 7.97 9.73 8.27
N ILE A 130 6.72 10.18 8.36
CA ILE A 130 6.27 11.55 8.09
C ILE A 130 5.52 12.04 9.34
N GLU A 131 6.08 13.05 10.02
CA GLU A 131 5.44 13.67 11.20
C GLU A 131 5.08 12.65 12.30
N GLY A 132 5.96 11.67 12.53
CA GLY A 132 5.75 10.61 13.53
C GLY A 132 4.80 9.49 13.09
N ARG A 133 4.38 9.47 11.81
CA ARG A 133 3.55 8.40 11.23
C ARG A 133 4.32 7.62 10.19
N THR A 134 4.10 6.32 10.11
CA THR A 134 4.70 5.46 9.10
C THR A 134 3.76 5.37 7.90
N CYS A 135 4.18 5.94 6.77
CA CYS A 135 3.50 5.83 5.50
C CYS A 135 4.18 4.78 4.61
N MET A 136 3.42 3.81 4.14
CA MET A 136 3.90 2.66 3.39
C MET A 136 3.51 2.76 1.92
N LEU A 137 4.41 2.34 1.04
CA LEU A 137 4.18 2.20 -0.39
C LEU A 137 4.69 0.83 -0.85
N PRO A 138 3.82 -0.03 -1.40
CA PRO A 138 4.24 -1.25 -2.05
C PRO A 138 4.87 -0.97 -3.42
N PHE A 139 5.82 -1.81 -3.79
CA PHE A 139 6.39 -1.88 -5.12
C PHE A 139 6.30 -3.32 -5.61
N ARG A 140 5.70 -3.49 -6.77
CA ARG A 140 5.53 -4.78 -7.41
C ARG A 140 6.74 -5.15 -8.24
N ILE A 141 7.12 -6.41 -8.19
CA ILE A 141 8.19 -6.99 -9.01
C ILE A 141 7.54 -7.90 -10.05
N ASP A 142 7.69 -7.56 -11.33
CA ASP A 142 7.18 -8.41 -12.41
C ASP A 142 8.04 -9.66 -12.64
N ALA A 143 7.56 -10.58 -13.48
CA ALA A 143 8.25 -11.82 -13.80
C ALA A 143 9.63 -11.61 -14.45
N GLU A 144 9.84 -10.47 -15.12
CA GLU A 144 11.10 -10.07 -15.71
C GLU A 144 12.04 -9.34 -14.73
N GLY A 145 11.60 -9.11 -13.49
CA GLY A 145 12.34 -8.40 -12.44
C GLY A 145 12.32 -6.88 -12.58
N ALA A 146 11.41 -6.29 -13.34
CA ALA A 146 11.17 -4.85 -13.29
C ALA A 146 10.36 -4.49 -12.04
N ILE A 147 10.57 -3.28 -11.54
CA ILE A 147 9.89 -2.79 -10.34
C ILE A 147 9.00 -1.59 -10.67
N ALA A 148 7.78 -1.59 -10.17
CA ALA A 148 6.84 -0.48 -10.31
C ALA A 148 6.18 -0.14 -8.97
N PRO A 149 6.00 1.15 -8.63
CA PRO A 149 5.23 1.53 -7.45
C PRO A 149 3.76 1.14 -7.64
N VAL A 150 3.12 0.76 -6.54
CA VAL A 150 1.70 0.44 -6.47
C VAL A 150 1.00 1.56 -5.69
N PRO A 151 0.70 2.70 -6.33
CA PRO A 151 0.15 3.85 -5.64
C PRO A 151 -1.30 3.59 -5.20
N PRO A 152 -1.66 4.03 -3.98
CA PRO A 152 -3.05 4.02 -3.55
C PRO A 152 -3.88 5.09 -4.26
N ASP A 153 -5.14 4.78 -4.53
CA ASP A 153 -6.18 5.69 -4.99
C ASP A 153 -7.22 5.85 -3.87
N TYR A 154 -7.18 7.01 -3.21
CA TYR A 154 -8.06 7.34 -2.11
C TYR A 154 -9.43 7.88 -2.56
N GLY A 155 -9.65 8.13 -3.85
CA GLY A 155 -10.90 8.69 -4.36
C GLY A 155 -11.33 9.95 -3.61
N GLU A 156 -12.59 9.98 -3.15
CA GLU A 156 -13.16 11.10 -2.38
C GLU A 156 -12.60 11.23 -0.95
N LEU A 157 -11.78 10.27 -0.50
CA LEU A 157 -11.07 10.32 0.77
C LEU A 157 -9.66 10.91 0.62
N ALA A 158 -9.29 11.35 -0.59
CA ALA A 158 -7.99 11.97 -0.85
C ALA A 158 -7.81 13.24 -0.02
N ASP A 159 -6.79 13.22 0.83
CA ASP A 159 -6.32 14.34 1.63
C ASP A 159 -4.78 14.24 1.68
N GLU A 160 -4.09 15.38 1.82
CA GLU A 160 -2.62 15.45 1.79
C GLU A 160 -1.94 14.59 2.86
N HIS A 161 -2.67 14.18 3.89
CA HIS A 161 -2.16 13.43 5.01
C HIS A 161 -2.56 11.95 5.01
N VAL A 162 -3.30 11.46 4.02
CA VAL A 162 -3.73 10.05 3.97
C VAL A 162 -2.66 9.20 3.27
N CYS A 163 -2.22 8.14 3.94
CA CYS A 163 -1.30 7.14 3.42
C CYS A 163 -1.70 5.74 3.94
N ILE A 164 -1.17 4.67 3.35
CA ILE A 164 -1.27 3.33 3.94
C ILE A 164 -0.35 3.31 5.16
N GLU A 165 -0.86 2.92 6.33
CA GLU A 165 -0.09 2.87 7.58
C GLU A 165 0.18 1.43 8.05
N SER A 166 -0.58 0.45 7.55
CA SER A 166 -0.33 -0.97 7.79
C SER A 166 -0.93 -1.84 6.69
N PHE A 167 -0.63 -3.14 6.72
CA PHE A 167 -1.18 -4.15 5.82
C PHE A 167 -1.72 -5.33 6.64
N ARG A 168 -2.95 -5.76 6.39
CA ARG A 168 -3.57 -6.92 7.06
C ARG A 168 -4.72 -7.48 6.23
N ASP A 169 -5.00 -8.77 6.41
CA ASP A 169 -6.23 -9.40 5.90
C ASP A 169 -7.37 -9.10 6.88
N VAL A 170 -8.32 -8.26 6.48
CA VAL A 170 -9.42 -7.80 7.35
C VAL A 170 -10.65 -8.70 7.33
N ASP A 171 -10.80 -9.59 6.34
CA ASP A 171 -12.01 -10.39 6.16
C ASP A 171 -11.76 -11.92 6.17
N GLY A 172 -10.51 -12.33 6.17
CA GLY A 172 -10.05 -13.71 6.16
C GLY A 172 -10.01 -14.34 4.76
N ASN A 173 -10.01 -13.56 3.68
CA ASN A 173 -10.04 -14.05 2.29
C ASN A 173 -8.64 -14.40 1.73
N GLU A 174 -7.61 -14.29 2.55
CA GLU A 174 -6.20 -14.49 2.21
C GLU A 174 -5.52 -13.44 1.34
N ARG A 175 -6.23 -12.37 0.98
CA ARG A 175 -5.69 -11.18 0.33
C ARG A 175 -5.41 -10.11 1.39
N ILE A 176 -4.39 -9.30 1.15
CA ILE A 176 -3.99 -8.27 2.09
C ILE A 176 -4.57 -6.92 1.67
N GLU A 177 -5.29 -6.27 2.58
CA GLU A 177 -5.69 -4.89 2.41
C GLU A 177 -4.60 -3.94 2.94
N GLY A 178 -4.38 -2.86 2.20
CA GLY A 178 -3.68 -1.69 2.74
C GLY A 178 -4.62 -0.97 3.70
N ILE A 179 -4.17 -0.60 4.89
CA ILE A 179 -4.98 0.11 5.87
C ILE A 179 -4.53 1.56 5.92
N ALA A 180 -5.38 2.47 5.45
CA ALA A 180 -5.22 3.89 5.70
C ALA A 180 -5.95 4.29 6.99
N VAL A 181 -5.54 5.40 7.60
CA VAL A 181 -6.22 5.94 8.79
C VAL A 181 -6.70 7.36 8.49
N LEU A 182 -8.01 7.51 8.38
CA LEU A 182 -8.64 8.83 8.29
C LEU A 182 -8.68 9.48 9.66
N ARG A 183 -8.32 10.76 9.71
CA ARG A 183 -8.25 11.52 10.97
C ARG A 183 -9.00 12.85 10.83
N ALA A 184 -10.00 13.06 11.67
CA ALA A 184 -10.78 14.30 11.68
C ALA A 184 -10.09 15.38 12.54
N ARG A 185 -8.86 15.78 12.15
CA ARG A 185 -8.02 16.71 12.93
C ARG A 185 -8.74 18.02 13.26
N ALA A 186 -9.49 18.58 12.32
CA ALA A 186 -10.26 19.81 12.50
C ALA A 186 -11.38 19.72 13.56
N LEU A 187 -11.77 18.51 13.97
CA LEU A 187 -12.82 18.27 14.96
C LEU A 187 -12.26 17.77 16.31
N THR A 188 -10.95 17.84 16.51
CA THR A 188 -10.27 17.29 17.70
C THR A 188 -10.54 18.12 18.95
N ARG A 189 -10.81 17.43 20.07
CA ARG A 189 -10.90 18.02 21.42
C ARG A 189 -10.24 17.06 22.41
N GLY A 190 -8.91 16.98 22.37
CA GLY A 190 -8.13 15.94 23.05
C GLY A 190 -7.60 14.94 22.03
N ASP A 191 -8.10 13.71 22.09
CA ASP A 191 -7.74 12.67 21.12
C ASP A 191 -8.35 12.94 19.74
N VAL A 192 -7.57 12.69 18.69
CA VAL A 192 -8.01 12.88 17.31
C VAL A 192 -8.97 11.76 16.93
N PRO A 193 -10.22 12.05 16.48
CA PRO A 193 -11.12 11.01 15.99
C PRO A 193 -10.53 10.34 14.75
N GLU A 194 -10.49 9.01 14.76
CA GLU A 194 -9.90 8.23 13.66
C GLU A 194 -10.67 6.96 13.29
N VAL A 195 -10.61 6.64 11.99
CA VAL A 195 -11.21 5.43 11.41
C VAL A 195 -10.23 4.83 10.42
N GLU A 196 -9.95 3.55 10.60
CA GLU A 196 -9.21 2.74 9.63
C GLU A 196 -10.06 2.57 8.36
N VAL A 197 -9.41 2.57 7.20
CA VAL A 197 -10.04 2.35 5.90
C VAL A 197 -9.27 1.26 5.19
N PRO A 198 -9.88 0.07 4.98
CA PRO A 198 -9.27 -0.95 4.15
C PRO A 198 -9.29 -0.50 2.69
N LEU A 199 -8.14 -0.61 2.03
CA LEU A 199 -7.97 -0.46 0.60
C LEU A 199 -7.75 -1.85 0.01
N GLU A 200 -8.57 -2.22 -0.95
CA GLU A 200 -8.45 -3.47 -1.68
C GLU A 200 -7.55 -3.26 -2.89
N LEU A 201 -6.78 -4.29 -3.26
CA LEU A 201 -6.04 -4.25 -4.52
C LEU A 201 -6.96 -4.65 -5.69
N ASP A 202 -7.10 -3.74 -6.65
CA ASP A 202 -7.94 -3.92 -7.83
C ASP A 202 -7.22 -4.70 -8.96
N GLU A 203 -7.94 -4.96 -10.05
CA GLU A 203 -7.42 -5.67 -11.24
C GLU A 203 -6.28 -4.94 -11.97
N HIS A 204 -6.02 -3.67 -11.63
CA HIS A 204 -4.92 -2.88 -12.16
C HIS A 204 -3.74 -2.79 -11.19
N HIS A 205 -3.74 -3.64 -10.15
CA HIS A 205 -2.76 -3.67 -9.08
C HIS A 205 -2.62 -2.30 -8.42
N ARG A 206 -3.75 -1.69 -8.04
CA ARG A 206 -3.79 -0.45 -7.25
C ARG A 206 -4.61 -0.66 -6.00
N PHE A 207 -4.12 -0.15 -4.88
CA PHE A 207 -4.91 -0.09 -3.65
C PHE A 207 -6.00 0.96 -3.83
N ARG A 208 -7.27 0.59 -3.74
CA ARG A 208 -8.40 1.51 -3.92
C ARG A 208 -9.38 1.42 -2.77
N VAL A 209 -10.03 2.54 -2.51
CA VAL A 209 -11.18 2.59 -1.60
C VAL A 209 -12.35 1.87 -2.27
N GLY A 210 -12.69 0.71 -1.75
CA GLY A 210 -13.88 -0.07 -2.09
C GLY A 210 -14.90 -0.08 -0.94
N PRO A 211 -16.07 -0.71 -1.13
CA PRO A 211 -16.96 -1.02 -0.03
C PRO A 211 -16.24 -1.94 0.97
N PRO A 212 -16.06 -1.55 2.23
CA PRO A 212 -15.34 -2.38 3.19
C PRO A 212 -16.09 -3.70 3.45
N PRO A 213 -15.39 -4.79 3.80
CA PRO A 213 -16.02 -6.05 4.13
C PRO A 213 -17.04 -5.91 5.27
N VAL A 214 -18.23 -6.50 5.11
CA VAL A 214 -19.35 -6.38 6.06
C VAL A 214 -18.92 -6.74 7.47
N ARG A 215 -18.19 -7.86 7.62
CA ARG A 215 -17.67 -8.32 8.91
C ARG A 215 -16.76 -7.29 9.57
N TRP A 216 -15.86 -6.66 8.80
CA TRP A 216 -14.99 -5.61 9.31
C TRP A 216 -15.81 -4.40 9.80
N VAL A 217 -16.83 -3.97 9.05
CA VAL A 217 -17.71 -2.87 9.45
C VAL A 217 -18.44 -3.19 10.76
N GLU A 218 -18.97 -4.40 10.88
CA GLU A 218 -19.65 -4.87 12.10
C GLU A 218 -18.71 -4.90 13.31
N GLU A 219 -17.48 -5.38 13.14
CA GLU A 219 -16.46 -5.41 14.19
C GLU A 219 -16.05 -4.00 14.64
N GLN A 220 -15.79 -3.10 13.68
CA GLN A 220 -15.44 -1.70 13.95
C GLN A 220 -16.58 -0.93 14.63
N ARG A 221 -17.83 -1.21 14.24
CA ARG A 221 -19.03 -0.62 14.87
C ARG A 221 -19.20 -1.15 16.28
N ARG A 222 -19.13 -2.47 16.48
CA ARG A 222 -19.25 -3.09 17.80
C ARG A 222 -18.22 -2.53 18.78
N ALA A 223 -16.96 -2.42 18.37
CA ALA A 223 -15.90 -1.86 19.22
C ALA A 223 -16.22 -0.42 19.67
N ARG A 224 -16.72 0.42 18.77
CA ARG A 224 -17.13 1.80 19.07
C ARG A 224 -18.39 1.88 19.94
N ASP A 225 -19.35 0.98 19.73
CA ASP A 225 -20.55 0.91 20.57
C ASP A 225 -20.22 0.46 22.00
N GLU A 226 -19.28 -0.48 22.16
CA GLU A 226 -18.74 -0.91 23.46
C GLU A 226 -17.99 0.25 24.14
N GLU A 227 -17.14 0.95 23.40
CA GLU A 227 -16.42 2.11 23.93
C GLU A 227 -17.36 3.27 24.30
N LEU A 228 -18.39 3.51 23.49
CA LEU A 228 -19.42 4.52 23.75
C LEU A 228 -20.18 4.17 25.03
N ALA A 229 -20.53 2.90 25.23
CA ALA A 229 -21.19 2.45 26.44
C ALA A 229 -20.33 2.70 27.69
N ALA A 230 -19.02 2.45 27.61
CA ALA A 230 -18.08 2.76 28.69
C ALA A 230 -17.98 4.28 28.95
N ALA A 231 -17.81 5.09 27.90
CA ALA A 231 -17.74 6.55 28.02
C ALA A 231 -19.00 7.17 28.65
N LEU A 232 -20.18 6.63 28.34
CA LEU A 232 -21.45 7.04 28.94
C LEU A 232 -21.54 6.66 30.43
N GLN A 233 -21.01 5.50 30.83
CA GLN A 233 -20.95 5.08 32.23
C GLN A 233 -20.02 5.98 33.05
N ASP A 234 -18.89 6.38 32.47
CA ASP A 234 -17.92 7.28 33.10
C ASP A 234 -18.36 8.75 33.08
N ALA A 235 -19.50 9.05 32.43
CA ALA A 235 -19.98 10.41 32.16
C ALA A 235 -18.91 11.30 31.52
N ASP A 236 -18.19 10.77 30.53
CA ASP A 236 -17.13 11.44 29.79
C ASP A 236 -17.67 11.98 28.45
N PRO A 237 -18.12 13.25 28.40
CA PRO A 237 -18.70 13.82 27.19
C PRO A 237 -17.67 14.11 26.09
N GLU A 238 -16.37 14.22 26.40
CA GLU A 238 -15.33 14.43 25.38
C GLU A 238 -15.07 13.13 24.62
N ARG A 239 -15.01 12.01 25.34
CA ARG A 239 -14.91 10.68 24.72
C ARG A 239 -16.15 10.31 23.91
N VAL A 240 -17.35 10.62 24.41
CA VAL A 240 -18.60 10.45 23.64
C VAL A 240 -18.57 11.26 22.35
N TYR A 241 -18.12 12.52 22.41
CA TYR A 241 -18.00 13.38 21.23
C TYR A 241 -17.02 12.82 20.19
N ARG A 242 -15.84 12.35 20.61
CA ARG A 242 -14.86 11.70 19.73
C ARG A 242 -15.48 10.49 19.03
N ILE A 243 -16.08 9.57 19.78
CA ILE A 243 -16.68 8.34 19.26
C ILE A 243 -17.86 8.64 18.30
N ALA A 244 -18.65 9.69 18.59
CA ALA A 244 -19.72 10.11 17.68
C ALA A 244 -19.20 10.51 16.29
N ILE A 245 -18.07 11.23 16.24
CA ILE A 245 -17.40 11.58 14.98
C ILE A 245 -16.91 10.32 14.26
N GLU A 246 -16.26 9.41 15.00
CA GLU A 246 -15.76 8.15 14.43
C GLU A 246 -16.89 7.28 13.86
N LEU A 247 -18.04 7.21 14.52
CA LEU A 247 -19.22 6.49 14.04
C LEU A 247 -19.78 7.10 12.74
N ALA A 248 -19.74 8.43 12.61
CA ALA A 248 -20.11 9.11 11.37
C ALA A 248 -19.08 8.89 10.24
N MET A 249 -17.79 8.92 10.56
CA MET A 249 -16.71 8.57 9.62
C MET A 249 -16.84 7.13 9.15
N LEU A 250 -17.11 6.17 10.05
CA LEU A 250 -17.33 4.77 9.71
C LEU A 250 -18.56 4.60 8.80
N ALA A 251 -19.65 5.34 9.05
CA ALA A 251 -20.81 5.36 8.16
C ALA A 251 -20.44 5.85 6.75
N ARG A 252 -19.62 6.91 6.63
CA ARG A 252 -19.10 7.38 5.32
C ARG A 252 -18.27 6.33 4.61
N VAL A 253 -17.29 5.75 5.31
CA VAL A 253 -16.38 4.72 4.76
C VAL A 253 -17.17 3.49 4.31
N SER A 254 -18.27 3.18 4.97
CA SER A 254 -19.18 2.09 4.61
C SER A 254 -20.14 2.43 3.45
N GLY A 255 -19.95 3.58 2.78
CA GLY A 255 -20.81 4.02 1.67
C GLY A 255 -22.15 4.63 2.11
N GLY A 256 -22.32 4.92 3.40
CA GLY A 256 -23.51 5.59 3.92
C GLY A 256 -23.61 7.02 3.42
N ASP A 257 -24.81 7.42 3.02
CA ASP A 257 -25.10 8.79 2.63
C ASP A 257 -24.97 9.77 3.82
N ARG A 258 -25.16 11.06 3.52
CA ARG A 258 -25.06 12.12 4.53
C ARG A 258 -26.03 11.93 5.69
N ASP A 259 -27.25 11.45 5.43
CA ASP A 259 -28.26 11.26 6.46
C ASP A 259 -27.88 10.10 7.38
N ALA A 260 -27.30 9.03 6.84
CA ALA A 260 -26.76 7.92 7.63
C ALA A 260 -25.59 8.37 8.53
N GLN A 261 -24.71 9.23 8.02
CA GLN A 261 -23.59 9.80 8.79
C GLN A 261 -24.07 10.68 9.94
N ILE A 262 -25.01 11.60 9.67
CA ILE A 262 -25.62 12.47 10.68
C ILE A 262 -26.38 11.63 11.71
N THR A 263 -27.13 10.62 11.28
CA THR A 263 -27.87 9.73 12.19
C THR A 263 -26.93 8.99 13.13
N ALA A 264 -25.79 8.48 12.63
CA ALA A 264 -24.78 7.83 13.45
C ALA A 264 -24.18 8.79 14.50
N PHE A 265 -23.85 10.02 14.10
CA PHE A 265 -23.36 11.06 15.00
C PHE A 265 -24.40 11.43 16.08
N ASP A 266 -25.60 11.85 15.66
CA ASP A 266 -26.65 12.34 16.54
C ASP A 266 -27.12 11.23 17.51
N GLY A 267 -27.14 9.96 17.08
CA GLY A 267 -27.52 8.82 17.91
C GLY A 267 -26.57 8.52 19.08
N ALA A 268 -25.28 8.85 18.93
CA ALA A 268 -24.30 8.77 20.02
C ALA A 268 -24.42 9.96 20.96
N ILE A 269 -24.53 11.17 20.41
CA ILE A 269 -24.60 12.43 21.18
C ILE A 269 -25.89 12.55 21.99
N SER A 270 -27.03 12.05 21.51
CA SER A 270 -28.33 12.21 22.18
C SER A 270 -28.42 11.57 23.57
N ARG A 271 -27.39 10.81 23.98
CA ARG A 271 -27.34 10.03 25.23
C ARG A 271 -26.56 10.71 26.34
N VAL A 272 -25.92 11.86 26.07
CA VAL A 272 -25.06 12.55 27.04
C VAL A 272 -25.59 13.95 27.35
N VAL A 273 -25.43 14.39 28.59
CA VAL A 273 -25.70 15.78 28.97
C VAL A 273 -24.49 16.63 28.55
N LEU A 274 -24.70 17.52 27.59
CA LEU A 274 -23.63 18.34 27.03
C LEU A 274 -23.38 19.59 27.88
N THR A 275 -22.11 19.92 28.10
CA THR A 275 -21.72 21.25 28.55
C THR A 275 -21.93 22.26 27.42
N GLU A 276 -22.00 23.55 27.72
CA GLU A 276 -22.14 24.58 26.68
C GLU A 276 -21.01 24.53 25.64
N ALA A 277 -19.79 24.27 26.10
CA ALA A 277 -18.62 24.14 25.23
C ALA A 277 -18.77 22.95 24.26
N ILE A 278 -19.18 21.78 24.76
CA ILE A 278 -19.33 20.59 23.92
C ILE A 278 -20.55 20.73 23.00
N ALA A 279 -21.64 21.36 23.47
CA ALA A 279 -22.80 21.64 22.63
C ALA A 279 -22.46 22.55 21.44
N ARG A 280 -21.49 23.46 21.58
CA ARG A 280 -20.97 24.26 20.46
C ARG A 280 -20.23 23.38 19.46
N ASP A 281 -19.32 22.54 19.93
CA ASP A 281 -18.50 21.69 19.08
C ASP A 281 -19.33 20.63 18.36
N VAL A 282 -20.35 20.07 19.03
CA VAL A 282 -21.36 19.19 18.41
C VAL A 282 -22.02 19.86 17.20
N ARG A 283 -22.36 21.15 17.29
CA ARG A 283 -22.93 21.88 16.14
C ARG A 283 -21.91 22.05 15.01
N ILE A 284 -20.64 22.32 15.33
CA ILE A 284 -19.57 22.47 14.35
C ILE A 284 -19.32 21.13 13.65
N ALA A 285 -19.15 20.04 14.39
CA ALA A 285 -18.96 18.70 13.85
C ALA A 285 -20.12 18.29 12.95
N ARG A 286 -21.36 18.50 13.39
CA ARG A 286 -22.55 18.21 12.60
C ARG A 286 -22.60 19.01 11.29
N ASP A 287 -22.19 20.28 11.31
CA ASP A 287 -22.11 21.13 10.11
C ASP A 287 -21.00 20.69 9.14
N VAL A 288 -19.85 20.24 9.66
CA VAL A 288 -18.78 19.63 8.86
C VAL A 288 -19.26 18.33 8.19
N ILE A 289 -19.92 17.44 8.95
CA ILE A 289 -20.49 16.19 8.41
C ILE A 289 -21.54 16.51 7.33
N ALA A 290 -22.41 17.49 7.59
CA ALA A 290 -23.45 17.91 6.64
C ALA A 290 -22.91 18.54 5.36
N ARG A 291 -21.67 19.05 5.37
CA ARG A 291 -20.94 19.54 4.20
C ARG A 291 -19.98 18.52 3.61
N SER A 292 -20.25 17.22 3.83
CA SER A 292 -19.46 16.12 3.29
C SER A 292 -17.99 16.12 3.75
N TRP A 293 -17.73 16.61 4.96
CA TRP A 293 -16.39 16.69 5.55
C TRP A 293 -15.42 17.64 4.85
N ASP A 294 -15.90 18.42 3.88
CA ASP A 294 -15.14 19.53 3.32
C ASP A 294 -14.89 20.54 4.45
N GLN A 295 -13.62 20.85 4.70
CA GLN A 295 -13.31 21.89 5.68
C GLN A 295 -13.80 23.24 5.14
N PRO A 296 -14.37 24.11 5.99
CA PRO A 296 -14.47 25.52 5.63
C PRO A 296 -13.03 26.05 5.43
N SER A 297 -12.73 26.46 4.20
CA SER A 297 -11.53 27.22 3.84
C SER A 297 -11.42 28.50 4.65
#